data_AF-A0A5C9CAA6-F1
#
_entry.id   AF-A0A5C9CAA6-F1
#
_cell.length_a   1.000
_cell.length_b   1.000
_cell.length_c   1.000
_cell.angle_alpha   90.00
_cell.angle_beta   90.00
_cell.angle_gamma   90.00
#
_symmetry.space_group_name_H-M   'P 1'
#
loop_
_entity.id
_entity.type
_entity.pdbx_description
1 polymer ?
#
loop_
_entity_poly.entity_id
_entity_poly.type
_entity_poly.pdbx_seq_one_letter_code
_entity_poly.pdbx_strand_id
1 'polypeptide(L)'
;MSDRFLTISDAEKFTGKSRSTLRRFIESIVKADNSPDRILLLPTITEVLALREQSQPFSWRINEELLRRQFLKPDDVTTPDVGQGSGAVAGSDSSRLVTVLEKSIAMLERELSEKNNQIAAMNERMRESNILMKDLQQRLALPAAKSSEGQIVDERRPSSAGNSKTSSASREESPVETQPRKSRFGWLFGE
;
A
#
# COMPACT_ATOMS: atom_id res chain seq x y z
N MET A 1 -32.71 -12.65 20.49
CA MET A 1 -32.25 -12.31 19.13
C MET A 1 -31.80 -10.88 19.21
N SER A 2 -30.49 -10.64 19.11
CA SER A 2 -29.91 -9.34 19.46
C SER A 2 -29.78 -8.51 18.19
N ASP A 3 -30.69 -7.56 17.98
CA ASP A 3 -30.61 -6.52 16.94
C ASP A 3 -29.48 -5.54 17.28
N ARG A 4 -28.24 -6.01 17.21
CA ARG A 4 -27.07 -5.18 17.45
C ARG A 4 -26.66 -4.53 16.14
N PHE A 5 -26.76 -3.21 16.10
CA PHE A 5 -26.22 -2.39 15.02
C PHE A 5 -24.75 -2.05 15.30
N LEU A 6 -23.88 -2.41 14.36
CA LEU A 6 -22.46 -2.17 14.45
C LEU A 6 -22.08 -1.00 13.56
N THR A 7 -21.12 -0.21 14.02
CA THR A 7 -20.48 0.78 13.16
C THR A 7 -19.59 0.08 12.12
N ILE A 8 -19.23 0.77 11.04
CA ILE A 8 -18.33 0.21 10.00
C ILE A 8 -17.03 -0.34 10.62
N SER A 9 -16.50 0.32 11.65
CA SER A 9 -15.28 -0.11 12.36
C SER A 9 -15.47 -1.40 13.15
N ASP A 10 -16.64 -1.59 13.76
CA ASP A 10 -16.94 -2.81 14.51
C ASP A 10 -17.27 -3.96 13.55
N ALA A 11 -17.93 -3.66 12.44
CA ALA A 11 -18.20 -4.61 11.35
C ALA A 11 -16.91 -5.13 10.69
N GLU A 12 -15.88 -4.28 10.57
CA GLU A 12 -14.55 -4.68 10.10
C GLU A 12 -13.92 -5.72 11.03
N LYS A 13 -13.98 -5.49 12.35
CA LYS A 13 -13.47 -6.46 13.34
C LYS A 13 -14.27 -7.76 13.33
N PHE A 14 -15.58 -7.67 13.11
CA PHE A 14 -16.47 -8.82 13.12
C PHE A 14 -16.33 -9.71 11.87
N THR A 15 -16.10 -9.11 10.70
CA THR A 15 -16.07 -9.84 9.42
C THR A 15 -14.66 -10.08 8.88
N GLY A 16 -13.65 -9.38 9.40
CA GLY A 16 -12.29 -9.36 8.85
C GLY A 16 -12.20 -8.70 7.46
N LYS A 17 -13.27 -8.04 7.00
CA LYS A 17 -13.30 -7.35 5.70
C LYS A 17 -12.96 -5.88 5.85
N SER A 18 -12.28 -5.34 4.85
CA SER A 18 -11.88 -3.94 4.86
C SER A 18 -13.07 -2.98 4.87
N ARG A 19 -12.90 -1.78 5.46
CA ARG A 19 -13.94 -0.73 5.49
C ARG A 19 -14.43 -0.34 4.11
N SER A 20 -13.57 -0.36 3.09
CA SER A 20 -13.95 0.01 1.72
C SER A 20 -14.91 -1.02 1.11
N THR A 21 -14.68 -2.31 1.37
CA THR A 21 -15.60 -3.40 0.98
C THR A 21 -16.96 -3.24 1.64
N LEU A 22 -16.98 -2.96 2.95
CA LEU A 22 -18.22 -2.77 3.71
C LEU A 22 -19.01 -1.54 3.20
N ARG A 23 -18.33 -0.43 2.89
CA ARG A 23 -18.99 0.76 2.31
C ARG A 23 -19.58 0.48 0.94
N ARG A 24 -18.83 -0.16 0.03
CA ARG A 24 -19.33 -0.54 -1.30
C ARG A 24 -20.54 -1.46 -1.22
N PHE A 25 -20.53 -2.36 -0.24
CA PHE A 25 -21.63 -3.26 0.01
C PHE A 25 -22.88 -2.52 0.51
N ILE A 26 -22.75 -1.62 1.48
CA ILE A 26 -23.85 -0.74 1.91
C ILE A 26 -24.40 0.04 0.72
N GLU A 27 -23.53 0.66 -0.09
CA GLU A 27 -23.94 1.39 -1.28
C GLU A 27 -24.68 0.51 -2.30
N SER A 28 -24.27 -0.75 -2.46
CA SER A 28 -24.96 -1.68 -3.36
C SER A 28 -26.37 -2.00 -2.88
N ILE A 29 -26.58 -2.15 -1.58
CA ILE A 29 -27.90 -2.38 -0.97
C ILE A 29 -28.76 -1.13 -1.05
N VAL A 30 -28.18 0.06 -0.81
CA VAL A 30 -28.89 1.34 -0.89
C VAL A 30 -29.32 1.66 -2.32
N LYS A 31 -28.49 1.32 -3.33
CA LYS A 31 -28.84 1.46 -4.75
C LYS A 31 -29.91 0.45 -5.19
N ALA A 32 -29.93 -0.74 -4.59
CA ALA A 32 -30.99 -1.72 -4.78
C ALA A 32 -32.20 -1.36 -3.91
N ASP A 33 -32.95 -0.34 -4.37
CA ASP A 33 -33.98 0.41 -3.63
C ASP A 33 -35.04 -0.44 -2.90
N ASN A 34 -35.21 -1.72 -3.26
CA ASN A 34 -36.24 -2.63 -2.72
C ASN A 34 -35.68 -3.94 -2.11
N SER A 35 -34.52 -3.88 -1.46
CA SER A 35 -33.94 -5.05 -0.77
C SER A 35 -34.56 -5.22 0.64
N PRO A 36 -35.02 -6.42 1.04
CA PRO A 36 -35.55 -6.67 2.40
C PRO A 36 -34.48 -6.41 3.48
N ASP A 37 -33.21 -6.54 3.11
CA ASP A 37 -32.06 -6.30 3.96
C ASP A 37 -31.80 -4.81 4.22
N ARG A 38 -32.51 -3.89 3.56
CA ARG A 38 -32.40 -2.44 3.77
C ARG A 38 -32.96 -2.01 5.13
N ILE A 39 -33.90 -2.77 5.70
CA ILE A 39 -34.46 -2.55 7.05
C ILE A 39 -33.37 -2.74 8.11
N LEU A 40 -32.33 -3.49 7.78
CA LEU A 40 -31.22 -3.84 8.68
C LEU A 40 -30.05 -2.85 8.60
N LEU A 41 -30.23 -1.71 7.91
CA LEU A 41 -29.27 -0.62 7.81
C LEU A 41 -29.82 0.64 8.47
N LEU A 42 -28.97 1.34 9.23
CA LEU A 42 -29.23 2.67 9.75
C LEU A 42 -28.18 3.65 9.20
N PRO A 43 -28.53 4.91 8.88
CA PRO A 43 -29.84 5.55 9.04
C PRO A 43 -30.86 5.10 7.98
N THR A 44 -32.14 5.20 8.33
CA THR A 44 -33.26 4.87 7.42
C THR A 44 -33.33 5.87 6.27
N ILE A 45 -33.95 5.53 5.13
CA ILE A 45 -34.00 6.38 3.92
C ILE A 45 -34.50 7.80 4.24
N THR A 46 -35.57 7.88 5.03
CA THR A 46 -36.18 9.13 5.47
C THR A 46 -35.21 9.96 6.29
N GLU A 47 -34.42 9.31 7.16
CA GLU A 47 -33.38 9.95 7.97
C GLU A 47 -32.19 10.37 7.11
N VAL A 48 -31.77 9.57 6.13
CA VAL A 48 -30.68 9.93 5.20
C VAL A 48 -31.06 11.14 4.35
N LEU A 49 -32.31 11.22 3.90
CA LEU A 49 -32.81 12.39 3.16
C LEU A 49 -32.84 13.63 4.06
N ALA A 50 -33.36 13.52 5.27
CA ALA A 50 -33.38 14.61 6.25
C ALA A 50 -31.96 15.08 6.63
N LEU A 51 -31.02 14.15 6.83
CA LEU A 51 -29.62 14.46 7.17
C LEU A 51 -28.86 15.08 6.00
N ARG A 52 -29.23 14.72 4.75
CA ARG A 52 -28.69 15.38 3.55
C ARG A 52 -29.24 16.80 3.39
N GLU A 53 -30.52 17.02 3.64
CA GLU A 53 -31.13 18.36 3.63
C GLU A 53 -30.49 19.27 4.69
N GLN A 54 -30.13 18.70 5.84
CA GLN A 54 -29.49 19.41 6.95
C GLN A 54 -27.95 19.49 6.82
N SER A 55 -27.37 19.00 5.72
CA SER A 55 -25.92 18.92 5.45
C SER A 55 -25.08 18.32 6.60
N GLN A 56 -25.69 17.45 7.41
CA GLN A 56 -25.04 16.90 8.60
C GLN A 56 -24.28 15.60 8.24
N PRO A 57 -23.03 15.43 8.72
CA PRO A 57 -22.31 14.19 8.53
C PRO A 57 -22.97 13.06 9.32
N PHE A 58 -23.23 11.92 8.66
CA PHE A 58 -23.77 10.73 9.30
C PHE A 58 -22.89 9.51 9.04
N SER A 59 -23.02 8.52 9.91
CA SER A 59 -22.27 7.27 9.84
C SER A 59 -23.21 6.09 9.64
N TRP A 60 -22.85 5.20 8.72
CA TRP A 60 -23.62 3.97 8.47
C TRP A 60 -23.43 2.97 9.61
N ARG A 61 -24.53 2.35 10.01
CA ARG A 61 -24.56 1.22 10.94
C ARG A 61 -25.27 0.04 10.28
N ILE A 62 -24.73 -1.14 10.50
CA ILE A 62 -25.16 -2.38 9.84
C ILE A 62 -25.57 -3.37 10.93
N ASN A 63 -26.70 -4.06 10.74
CA ASN A 63 -27.07 -5.17 11.61
C ASN A 63 -26.10 -6.36 11.44
N GLU A 64 -25.72 -6.96 12.56
CA GLU A 64 -24.92 -8.17 12.64
C GLU A 64 -25.46 -9.32 11.76
N GLU A 65 -26.79 -9.49 11.65
CA GLU A 65 -27.39 -10.59 10.86
C GLU A 65 -27.08 -10.49 9.37
N LEU A 66 -27.10 -9.27 8.82
CA LEU A 66 -26.81 -9.01 7.42
C LEU A 66 -25.34 -9.33 7.12
N LEU A 67 -24.45 -8.97 8.05
CA LEU A 67 -23.02 -9.31 7.95
C LEU A 67 -22.79 -10.82 8.02
N ARG A 68 -23.51 -11.53 8.90
CA ARG A 68 -23.42 -12.99 9.00
C ARG A 68 -23.85 -13.67 7.71
N ARG A 69 -24.99 -13.29 7.13
CA ARG A 69 -25.51 -13.90 5.89
C ARG A 69 -24.57 -13.71 4.69
N GLN A 70 -23.98 -12.52 4.55
CA GLN A 70 -23.20 -12.19 3.37
C GLN A 70 -21.72 -12.60 3.49
N PHE A 71 -21.12 -12.42 4.66
CA PHE A 71 -19.68 -12.57 4.85
C PHE A 71 -19.31 -13.82 5.66
N LEU A 72 -20.21 -14.33 6.51
CA LEU A 72 -20.02 -15.57 7.26
C LEU A 72 -20.97 -16.64 6.70
N LYS A 73 -20.75 -17.06 5.44
CA LYS A 73 -21.25 -18.38 5.01
C LYS A 73 -20.57 -19.44 5.90
N PRO A 74 -21.28 -20.53 6.29
CA PRO A 74 -20.86 -21.44 7.36
C PRO A 74 -19.66 -22.35 7.05
N ASP A 75 -18.80 -22.01 6.08
CA ASP A 75 -17.64 -22.84 5.72
C ASP A 75 -16.30 -22.32 6.24
N ASP A 76 -16.28 -21.16 6.92
CA ASP A 76 -15.03 -20.50 7.36
C ASP A 76 -14.91 -20.35 8.89
N VAL A 77 -15.51 -21.28 9.65
CA VAL A 77 -15.13 -21.49 11.05
C VAL A 77 -14.45 -22.84 11.19
N THR A 78 -13.14 -22.77 11.10
CA THR A 78 -12.13 -23.75 11.52
C THR A 78 -12.62 -24.76 12.57
N THR A 79 -12.91 -25.99 12.15
CA THR A 79 -12.68 -27.22 12.92
C THR A 79 -12.37 -28.36 11.95
N PRO A 80 -11.26 -29.13 12.13
CA PRO A 80 -11.04 -30.36 11.39
C PRO A 80 -11.56 -31.53 12.23
N ASP A 81 -12.75 -32.08 11.90
CA ASP A 81 -13.03 -33.48 12.23
C ASP A 81 -14.19 -34.09 11.41
N VAL A 82 -13.88 -35.28 10.92
CA VAL A 82 -14.68 -36.43 10.46
C VAL A 82 -16.20 -36.26 10.21
N GLY A 83 -16.58 -36.66 8.99
CA GLY A 83 -17.61 -37.70 8.84
C GLY A 83 -18.97 -37.30 8.27
N GLN A 84 -19.17 -37.69 7.01
CA GLN A 84 -20.33 -38.47 6.56
C GLN A 84 -21.67 -37.72 6.37
N GLY A 85 -22.08 -37.57 5.10
CA GLY A 85 -23.46 -37.17 4.80
C GLY A 85 -23.78 -36.81 3.36
N SER A 86 -23.80 -37.82 2.48
CA SER A 86 -24.73 -38.00 1.35
C SER A 86 -25.14 -36.77 0.49
N GLY A 87 -24.68 -36.77 -0.76
CA GLY A 87 -25.17 -35.87 -1.81
C GLY A 87 -24.58 -36.21 -3.18
N ALA A 88 -24.83 -37.43 -3.67
CA ALA A 88 -24.33 -37.95 -4.94
C ALA A 88 -24.98 -37.27 -6.16
N VAL A 89 -24.64 -35.99 -6.42
CA VAL A 89 -24.71 -35.31 -7.74
C VAL A 89 -23.60 -34.23 -7.89
N ALA A 90 -22.88 -33.84 -6.82
CA ALA A 90 -21.94 -32.71 -6.83
C ALA A 90 -20.54 -32.96 -7.44
N GLY A 91 -20.27 -34.11 -8.06
CA GLY A 91 -18.94 -34.42 -8.60
C GLY A 91 -18.60 -33.70 -9.91
N SER A 92 -19.60 -33.48 -10.77
CA SER A 92 -19.38 -32.88 -12.11
C SER A 92 -19.16 -31.37 -12.03
N ASP A 93 -19.94 -30.66 -11.21
CA ASP A 93 -19.83 -29.20 -11.09
C ASP A 93 -18.61 -28.78 -10.24
N SER A 94 -18.28 -29.57 -9.21
CA SER A 94 -17.03 -29.40 -8.46
C SER A 94 -15.80 -29.61 -9.35
N SER A 95 -15.80 -30.67 -10.18
CA SER A 95 -14.70 -30.90 -11.12
C SER A 95 -14.56 -29.77 -12.14
N ARG A 96 -15.67 -29.28 -12.72
CA ARG A 96 -15.66 -28.13 -13.63
C ARG A 96 -15.11 -26.87 -12.95
N LEU A 97 -15.54 -26.60 -11.71
CA LEU A 97 -15.03 -25.47 -10.93
C LEU A 97 -13.52 -25.57 -10.70
N VAL A 98 -13.02 -26.74 -10.32
CA VAL A 98 -11.58 -27.00 -10.14
C VAL A 98 -10.83 -26.74 -11.43
N THR A 99 -11.31 -27.23 -12.59
CA THR A 99 -10.63 -26.96 -13.87
C THR A 99 -10.62 -25.47 -14.25
N VAL A 100 -11.66 -24.71 -13.88
CA VAL A 100 -11.70 -23.25 -14.12
C VAL A 100 -10.70 -22.55 -13.20
N LEU A 101 -10.62 -22.95 -11.94
CA LEU A 101 -9.68 -22.40 -10.98
C LEU A 101 -8.23 -22.70 -11.39
N GLU A 102 -7.91 -23.93 -11.77
CA GLU A 102 -6.60 -24.32 -12.29
C GLU A 102 -6.20 -23.49 -13.52
N LYS A 103 -7.13 -23.29 -14.47
CA LYS A 103 -6.90 -22.42 -15.63
C LYS A 103 -6.65 -20.97 -15.22
N SER A 104 -7.37 -20.47 -14.22
CA SER A 104 -7.18 -19.11 -13.72
C SER A 104 -5.82 -18.94 -13.04
N ILE A 105 -5.39 -19.94 -12.26
CA ILE A 105 -4.06 -19.94 -11.62
C ILE A 105 -2.97 -19.95 -12.68
N ALA A 106 -3.07 -20.82 -13.68
CA ALA A 106 -2.09 -20.88 -14.76
C ALA A 106 -2.02 -19.56 -15.57
N MET A 107 -3.16 -18.90 -15.77
CA MET A 107 -3.21 -17.58 -16.41
C MET A 107 -2.52 -16.50 -15.57
N LEU A 108 -2.79 -16.49 -14.25
CA LEU A 108 -2.18 -15.55 -13.32
C LEU A 108 -0.66 -15.77 -13.22
N GLU A 109 -0.21 -17.02 -13.15
CA GLU A 109 1.22 -17.36 -13.15
C GLU A 109 1.91 -16.87 -14.43
N ARG A 110 1.26 -17.05 -15.58
CA ARG A 110 1.76 -16.54 -16.85
C ARG A 110 1.87 -15.01 -16.83
N GLU A 111 0.83 -14.30 -16.41
CA GLU A 111 0.87 -12.84 -16.32
C GLU A 111 1.97 -12.36 -15.36
N LEU A 112 2.10 -13.00 -14.20
CA LEU A 112 3.15 -12.70 -13.23
C LEU A 112 4.54 -12.89 -13.84
N SER A 113 4.74 -13.97 -14.59
CA SER A 113 6.01 -14.22 -15.29
C SER A 113 6.32 -13.16 -16.36
N GLU A 114 5.32 -12.73 -17.14
CA GLU A 114 5.46 -11.70 -18.16
C GLU A 114 5.78 -10.34 -17.53
N LYS A 115 5.10 -9.98 -16.43
CA LYS A 115 5.38 -8.76 -15.66
C LYS A 115 6.76 -8.79 -15.03
N ASN A 116 7.18 -9.93 -14.49
CA ASN A 116 8.51 -10.08 -13.91
C ASN A 116 9.61 -9.92 -14.97
N ASN A 117 9.39 -10.47 -16.17
CA ASN A 117 10.29 -10.26 -17.32
C ASN A 117 10.34 -8.79 -17.76
N GLN A 118 9.20 -8.09 -17.78
CA GLN A 118 9.15 -6.65 -18.07
C GLN A 118 9.94 -5.83 -17.03
N ILE A 119 9.80 -6.15 -15.74
CA ILE A 119 10.55 -5.50 -14.66
C ILE A 119 12.05 -5.77 -14.81
N ALA A 120 12.44 -7.01 -15.12
CA ALA A 120 13.83 -7.38 -15.35
C ALA A 120 14.43 -6.58 -16.52
N ALA A 121 13.72 -6.48 -17.65
CA ALA A 121 14.14 -5.69 -18.80
C ALA A 121 14.25 -4.19 -18.49
N MET A 122 13.29 -3.64 -17.73
CA MET A 122 13.33 -2.24 -17.29
C MET A 122 14.52 -1.98 -16.34
N ASN A 123 14.77 -2.90 -15.41
CA ASN A 123 15.90 -2.80 -14.49
C ASN A 123 17.24 -2.84 -15.22
N GLU A 124 17.38 -3.70 -16.23
CA GLU A 124 18.61 -3.76 -17.02
C GLU A 124 18.83 -2.47 -17.81
N ARG A 125 17.79 -1.95 -18.46
CA ARG A 125 17.86 -0.63 -19.12
C ARG A 125 18.22 0.50 -18.16
N MET A 126 17.70 0.48 -16.93
CA MET A 126 18.05 1.46 -15.90
C MET A 126 19.51 1.30 -15.45
N ARG A 127 20.01 0.07 -15.32
CA ARG A 127 21.42 -0.19 -15.01
C ARG A 127 22.33 0.31 -16.11
N GLU A 128 22.03 0.00 -17.36
CA GLU A 128 22.77 0.50 -18.53
C GLU A 128 22.77 2.04 -18.56
N SER A 129 21.61 2.67 -18.36
CA SER A 129 21.48 4.12 -18.27
C SER A 129 22.34 4.72 -17.16
N ASN A 130 22.33 4.11 -15.97
CA ASN A 130 23.14 4.55 -14.84
C ASN A 130 24.64 4.39 -15.10
N ILE A 131 25.05 3.30 -15.76
CA ILE A 131 26.45 3.07 -16.15
C ILE A 131 26.89 4.12 -17.16
N LEU A 132 26.09 4.38 -18.20
CA LEU A 132 26.38 5.37 -19.25
C LEU A 132 26.42 6.79 -18.68
N MET A 133 25.48 7.14 -17.81
CA MET A 133 25.46 8.45 -17.16
C MET A 133 26.65 8.63 -16.23
N LYS A 134 27.06 7.57 -15.50
CA LYS A 134 28.28 7.59 -14.70
C LYS A 134 29.54 7.73 -15.56
N ASP A 135 29.63 7.03 -16.69
CA ASP A 135 30.74 7.18 -17.64
C ASP A 135 30.79 8.62 -18.21
N LEU A 136 29.64 9.16 -18.61
CA LEU A 136 29.54 10.53 -19.09
C LEU A 136 29.91 11.54 -18.00
N GLN A 137 29.45 11.35 -16.76
CA GLN A 137 29.86 12.15 -15.62
C GLN A 137 31.36 12.02 -15.37
N GLN A 138 31.96 10.84 -15.46
CA GLN A 138 33.41 10.66 -15.31
C GLN A 138 34.18 11.39 -16.42
N ARG A 139 33.70 11.35 -17.67
CA ARG A 139 34.32 12.08 -18.79
C ARG A 139 34.19 13.59 -18.67
N LEU A 140 33.05 14.08 -18.18
CA LEU A 140 32.82 15.52 -17.95
C LEU A 140 33.48 16.01 -16.65
N ALA A 141 33.61 15.14 -15.64
CA ALA A 141 34.27 15.41 -14.38
C ALA A 141 35.79 15.17 -14.44
N LEU A 142 36.33 14.74 -15.60
CA LEU A 142 37.74 14.98 -15.89
C LEU A 142 37.92 16.51 -15.84
N PRO A 143 38.73 17.04 -14.90
CA PRO A 143 39.05 18.45 -14.95
C PRO A 143 39.70 18.71 -16.32
N ALA A 144 39.21 19.74 -17.00
CA ALA A 144 39.93 20.38 -18.09
C ALA A 144 41.41 20.41 -17.71
N ALA A 145 42.24 19.92 -18.63
CA ALA A 145 43.66 19.67 -18.46
C ALA A 145 44.30 20.54 -17.38
N LYS A 146 45.03 19.90 -16.46
CA LYS A 146 46.14 20.50 -15.71
C LYS A 146 46.98 21.32 -16.71
N SER A 147 46.67 22.60 -16.83
CA SER A 147 47.38 23.56 -17.64
C SER A 147 48.68 23.84 -16.91
N SER A 148 49.76 23.29 -17.45
CA SER A 148 51.08 23.92 -17.54
C SER A 148 51.28 25.22 -16.74
N GLU A 149 51.69 25.09 -15.49
CA GLU A 149 52.51 26.05 -14.74
C GLU A 149 53.60 25.15 -14.15
N GLY A 150 54.86 25.14 -14.62
CA GLY A 150 55.78 26.26 -14.62
C GLY A 150 56.37 26.41 -13.21
N GLN A 151 57.71 26.27 -13.08
CA GLN A 151 58.54 26.66 -11.91
C GLN A 151 58.53 25.69 -10.68
N ILE A 152 59.63 25.24 -10.05
CA ILE A 152 61.10 25.40 -10.12
C ILE A 152 61.72 24.11 -9.52
N VAL A 153 62.90 23.74 -10.02
CA VAL A 153 63.90 22.84 -9.42
C VAL A 153 64.13 23.17 -7.93
N ASP A 154 64.04 22.18 -7.03
CA ASP A 154 65.01 22.13 -5.93
C ASP A 154 65.30 20.69 -5.50
N GLU A 155 66.59 20.41 -5.44
CA GLU A 155 67.18 19.11 -5.19
C GLU A 155 67.77 19.11 -3.78
N ARG A 156 67.18 18.32 -2.87
CA ARG A 156 67.87 17.45 -1.89
C ARG A 156 66.92 16.95 -0.80
N ARG A 157 66.94 15.63 -0.60
CA ARG A 157 66.47 14.89 0.58
C ARG A 157 67.64 14.80 1.61
N PRO A 158 67.47 14.21 2.82
CA PRO A 158 66.56 14.47 3.95
C PRO A 158 67.33 14.74 5.28
N SER A 159 66.68 15.20 6.35
CA SER A 159 66.98 14.75 7.74
C SER A 159 66.07 15.36 8.82
N SER A 160 65.88 14.59 9.89
CA SER A 160 65.55 15.00 11.28
C SER A 160 64.13 15.52 11.55
N ALA A 161 63.22 14.70 12.06
CA ALA A 161 62.98 14.44 13.50
C ALA A 161 62.36 15.62 14.26
N GLY A 162 61.21 15.41 14.91
CA GLY A 162 60.68 16.36 15.90
C GLY A 162 59.17 16.30 16.10
N ASN A 163 58.78 15.81 17.27
CA ASN A 163 57.44 15.61 17.78
C ASN A 163 57.03 16.79 18.69
N SER A 164 55.80 17.30 18.61
CA SER A 164 55.09 18.00 19.71
C SER A 164 53.71 18.48 19.22
N LYS A 165 52.57 17.89 19.62
CA LYS A 165 51.81 18.15 20.86
C LYS A 165 51.57 19.64 21.15
N THR A 166 50.30 20.07 21.12
CA THR A 166 49.58 21.01 22.04
C THR A 166 48.25 21.41 21.38
N SER A 167 47.10 20.97 21.90
CA SER A 167 46.16 21.71 22.80
C SER A 167 45.53 22.92 22.09
N SER A 168 44.23 23.23 22.15
CA SER A 168 43.27 23.20 23.27
C SER A 168 41.92 23.74 22.76
N ALA A 169 40.82 23.27 23.37
CA ALA A 169 39.64 24.00 23.89
C ALA A 169 39.16 25.28 23.15
N SER A 170 37.88 25.57 22.90
CA SER A 170 36.65 25.46 23.72
C SER A 170 35.44 25.80 22.80
N ARG A 171 34.27 25.13 22.95
CA ARG A 171 33.03 25.67 23.55
C ARG A 171 32.35 26.80 22.74
N GLU A 172 31.18 26.53 22.15
CA GLU A 172 29.93 27.25 22.46
C GLU A 172 28.71 26.69 21.70
N GLU A 173 27.58 26.73 22.39
CA GLU A 173 26.28 26.14 22.12
C GLU A 173 25.46 26.95 21.10
N SER A 174 24.54 26.29 20.38
CA SER A 174 23.14 26.74 20.13
C SER A 174 22.46 25.94 18.99
N PRO A 175 21.12 25.79 19.01
CA PRO A 175 20.41 24.65 18.43
C PRO A 175 19.91 24.88 16.99
N VAL A 176 19.91 23.82 16.18
CA VAL A 176 19.35 23.85 14.83
C VAL A 176 17.82 23.81 14.91
N GLU A 177 17.23 24.96 14.66
CA GLU A 177 15.82 25.20 14.36
C GLU A 177 15.43 24.45 13.07
N THR A 178 14.75 23.31 13.22
CA THR A 178 14.17 22.56 12.08
C THR A 178 12.97 23.32 11.51
N GLN A 179 13.17 23.91 10.33
CA GLN A 179 12.07 24.41 9.50
C GLN A 179 11.15 23.26 9.02
N PRO A 180 9.81 23.44 9.01
CA PRO A 180 8.89 22.45 8.47
C PRO A 180 8.97 22.43 6.94
N ARG A 181 9.22 21.25 6.38
CA ARG A 181 9.16 21.00 4.93
C ARG A 181 7.75 21.30 4.44
N LYS A 182 7.61 22.36 3.62
CA LYS A 182 6.39 22.67 2.87
C LYS A 182 5.95 21.42 2.09
N SER A 183 4.78 20.90 2.47
CA SER A 183 4.11 19.78 1.83
C SER A 183 3.78 20.12 0.38
N ARG A 184 4.24 19.27 -0.56
CA ARG A 184 3.91 19.32 -2.00
C ARG A 184 2.54 18.70 -2.30
N PHE A 185 1.53 18.97 -1.48
CA PHE A 185 0.16 18.46 -1.67
C PHE A 185 -0.91 19.54 -1.50
N GLY A 186 -0.62 20.76 -2.00
CA GLY A 186 -1.59 21.87 -2.05
C GLY A 186 -2.46 21.91 -3.32
N TRP A 187 -2.49 20.84 -4.13
CA TRP A 187 -3.21 20.81 -5.42
C TRP A 187 -4.36 19.79 -5.46
N LEU A 188 -4.71 19.15 -4.34
CA LEU A 188 -5.76 18.10 -4.31
C LEU A 188 -7.03 18.47 -3.53
N PHE A 189 -7.20 19.73 -3.13
CA PHE A 189 -8.47 20.21 -2.57
C PHE A 189 -8.83 21.56 -3.16
N GLY A 190 -9.74 21.52 -4.14
CA GLY A 190 -10.58 22.64 -4.53
C GLY A 190 -11.99 22.41 -3.96
N GLU A 191 -12.63 23.55 -3.64
CA GLU A 191 -13.94 23.76 -2.99
C GLU A 191 -13.98 23.68 -1.46
#